data_AF-A0A7V2RET9-F1
#
_entry.id   AF-A0A7V2RET9-F1
#
_cell.length_a   1.000
_cell.length_b   1.000
_cell.length_c   1.000
_cell.angle_alpha   90.00
_cell.angle_beta   90.00
_cell.angle_gamma   90.00
#
_symmetry.space_group_name_H-M   'P 1'
#
loop_
_entity.id
_entity.type
_entity.pdbx_description
1 polymer ?
#
loop_
_entity_poly.entity_id
_entity_poly.type
_entity_poly.pdbx_seq_one_letter_code
_entity_poly.pdbx_strand_id
1 'polypeptide(L)'
;MAQKKRSEAKEDTCIKGTGLSSFGDNSNMTAVDVKNGKLIRIRPFHFDWKYKPEEWQPWKLEAHGKVFEPPMKSMVPPHGLAYKKRIFSPNRILYPLKRVDWDPNGERNPQNRGTSKYVRISWDEATDLIASELKRVIKKYGPHSVLCQADGHGETKNVHATHGCNTKLLDHLGGYARQVRNP
;
A
#
# COMPACT_ATOMS: atom_id res chain seq x y z
N MET A 1 20.34 8.97 -21.11
CA MET A 1 21.22 10.01 -20.49
C MET A 1 20.62 10.80 -19.32
N ALA A 2 19.29 10.85 -19.12
CA ALA A 2 18.67 11.79 -18.16
C ALA A 2 18.79 11.45 -16.66
N GLN A 3 19.10 10.20 -16.28
CA GLN A 3 19.19 9.78 -14.88
C GLN A 3 20.60 9.88 -14.29
N LYS A 4 21.64 9.69 -15.12
CA LYS A 4 23.05 9.65 -14.69
C LYS A 4 23.63 11.02 -14.29
N LYS A 5 23.12 12.12 -14.85
CA LYS A 5 23.56 13.50 -14.56
C LYS A 5 23.01 14.09 -13.23
N ARG A 6 22.14 13.40 -12.49
CA ARG A 6 21.38 14.01 -11.37
C ARG A 6 22.02 13.84 -9.99
N SER A 7 23.07 13.03 -9.87
CA SER A 7 23.88 12.92 -8.65
C SER A 7 24.49 14.26 -8.23
N GLU A 8 24.66 15.21 -9.16
CA GLU A 8 25.17 16.55 -8.90
C GLU A 8 24.18 17.43 -8.10
N ALA A 9 22.88 17.09 -8.06
CA ALA A 9 21.84 17.89 -7.38
C ALA A 9 21.46 17.40 -5.96
N LYS A 10 22.18 16.40 -5.40
CA LYS A 10 21.78 15.65 -4.19
C LYS A 10 20.34 15.09 -4.30
N GLU A 11 19.95 14.67 -5.49
CA GLU A 11 18.66 14.03 -5.75
C GLU A 11 18.89 12.54 -6.02
N ASP A 12 18.28 11.69 -5.22
CA ASP A 12 18.31 10.25 -5.41
C ASP A 12 17.10 9.79 -6.22
N THR A 13 17.27 8.82 -7.10
CA THR A 13 16.16 8.18 -7.81
C THR A 13 16.00 6.76 -7.30
N CYS A 14 14.80 6.41 -6.83
CA CYS A 14 14.43 5.03 -6.56
C CYS A 14 13.41 4.52 -7.59
N ILE A 15 13.47 3.23 -7.89
CA ILE A 15 12.50 2.56 -8.77
C ILE A 15 11.38 2.01 -7.88
N LYS A 16 10.15 2.41 -8.16
CA LYS A 16 8.95 1.98 -7.42
C LYS A 16 7.82 1.77 -8.41
N GLY A 17 7.01 0.72 -8.26
CA GLY A 17 5.75 0.70 -9.00
C GLY A 17 4.69 1.53 -8.31
N THR A 18 3.75 2.00 -9.13
CA THR A 18 2.65 2.86 -8.72
C THR A 18 1.34 2.20 -9.12
N GLY A 19 0.98 1.19 -8.33
CA GLY A 19 -0.25 0.45 -8.51
C GLY A 19 -1.35 0.90 -7.54
N LEU A 20 -2.58 0.76 -8.01
CA LEU A 20 -3.76 0.69 -7.16
C LEU A 20 -4.31 -0.72 -7.27
N SER A 21 -4.76 -1.30 -6.16
CA SER A 21 -5.45 -2.60 -6.16
C SER A 21 -4.60 -3.75 -6.71
N SER A 22 -3.29 -3.73 -6.47
CA SER A 22 -2.34 -4.70 -7.01
C SER A 22 -1.72 -5.49 -5.84
N PHE A 23 -2.15 -6.74 -5.64
CA PHE A 23 -1.67 -7.60 -4.56
C PHE A 23 -0.39 -8.31 -4.98
N GLY A 24 0.74 -8.01 -4.35
CA GLY A 24 2.02 -8.67 -4.64
C GLY A 24 2.61 -8.36 -6.03
N ASP A 25 1.78 -8.01 -7.00
CA ASP A 25 2.17 -7.64 -8.34
C ASP A 25 2.42 -6.15 -8.40
N ASN A 26 3.63 -5.78 -8.81
CA ASN A 26 3.99 -4.38 -8.98
C ASN A 26 3.41 -3.85 -10.30
N SER A 27 2.39 -2.99 -10.26
CA SER A 27 1.87 -2.35 -11.48
C SER A 27 2.55 -1.00 -11.74
N ASN A 28 2.93 -0.78 -13.00
CA ASN A 28 3.50 0.45 -13.55
C ASN A 28 4.79 0.91 -12.86
N MET A 29 5.94 0.39 -13.29
CA MET A 29 7.25 0.85 -12.87
C MET A 29 7.42 2.35 -13.09
N THR A 30 7.86 3.06 -12.07
CA THR A 30 8.17 4.49 -12.12
C THR A 30 9.54 4.76 -11.53
N ALA A 31 10.11 5.88 -11.94
CA ALA A 31 11.25 6.45 -11.26
C ALA A 31 10.75 7.57 -10.32
N VAL A 32 11.15 7.48 -9.06
CA VAL A 32 10.73 8.38 -7.99
C VAL A 32 11.94 9.15 -7.51
N ASP A 33 11.92 10.46 -7.73
CA ASP A 33 13.01 11.35 -7.33
C ASP A 33 12.76 11.80 -5.87
N VAL A 34 13.81 11.72 -5.05
CA VAL A 34 13.82 12.02 -3.62
C VAL A 34 14.91 13.05 -3.34
N LYS A 35 14.59 14.05 -2.52
CA LYS A 35 15.54 15.06 -2.05
C LYS A 35 15.35 15.27 -0.56
N ASN A 36 16.44 15.20 0.20
CA ASN A 36 16.42 15.33 1.67
C ASN A 36 15.37 14.42 2.34
N GLY A 37 15.30 13.14 1.91
CA GLY A 37 14.34 12.17 2.41
C GLY A 37 12.88 12.39 1.99
N LYS A 38 12.58 13.41 1.17
CA LYS A 38 11.22 13.73 0.72
C LYS A 38 11.04 13.41 -0.76
N LEU A 39 9.95 12.71 -1.08
CA LEU A 39 9.53 12.50 -2.46
C LEU A 39 9.19 13.83 -3.12
N ILE A 40 9.87 14.15 -4.23
CA ILE A 40 9.65 15.39 -4.98
C ILE A 40 8.92 15.16 -6.30
N ARG A 41 9.16 14.03 -6.99
CA ARG A 41 8.56 13.74 -8.30
C ARG A 41 8.40 12.25 -8.55
N ILE A 42 7.35 11.89 -9.29
CA ILE A 42 7.13 10.57 -9.88
C ILE A 42 7.10 10.75 -11.40
N ARG A 43 7.80 9.89 -12.12
CA ARG A 43 7.93 9.98 -13.58
C ARG A 43 7.97 8.59 -14.20
N PRO A 44 7.63 8.46 -15.50
CA PRO A 44 7.87 7.23 -16.23
C PRO A 44 9.30 6.72 -16.03
N PHE A 45 9.40 5.42 -15.80
CA PHE A 45 10.66 4.72 -15.85
C PHE A 45 11.12 4.59 -17.29
N HIS A 46 12.39 4.87 -17.55
CA HIS A 46 13.01 4.77 -18.86
C HIS A 46 13.82 3.48 -18.90
N PHE A 47 13.55 2.58 -19.85
CA PHE A 47 14.19 1.26 -19.94
C PHE A 47 15.68 1.38 -20.31
N ASP A 48 16.03 2.43 -21.06
CA ASP A 48 17.38 2.77 -21.50
C ASP A 48 18.23 3.50 -20.43
N TRP A 49 17.78 3.53 -19.17
CA TRP A 49 18.48 4.27 -18.11
C TRP A 49 19.85 3.67 -17.77
N LYS A 50 20.01 2.36 -17.94
CA LYS A 50 21.22 1.59 -17.58
C LYS A 50 21.84 0.87 -18.78
N TYR A 51 21.02 0.22 -19.60
CA TYR A 51 21.47 -0.56 -20.76
C TYR A 51 21.02 0.12 -22.04
N LYS A 52 21.84 0.09 -23.07
CA LYS A 52 21.46 0.66 -24.37
C LYS A 52 20.50 -0.30 -25.10
N PRO A 53 19.55 0.22 -25.90
CA PRO A 53 18.63 -0.59 -26.69
C PRO A 53 19.28 -1.70 -27.52
N GLU A 54 20.48 -1.45 -28.04
CA GLU A 54 21.19 -2.41 -28.90
C GLU A 54 21.63 -3.66 -28.13
N GLU A 55 21.75 -3.59 -26.81
CA GLU A 55 22.15 -4.70 -25.94
C GLU A 55 21.01 -5.71 -25.69
N TRP A 56 19.75 -5.30 -25.90
CA TRP A 56 18.57 -6.15 -25.64
C TRP A 56 17.55 -6.18 -26.78
N GLN A 57 17.85 -5.48 -27.90
CA GLN A 57 17.17 -5.57 -29.19
C GLN A 57 15.63 -5.55 -29.08
N PRO A 58 15.00 -4.38 -28.82
CA PRO A 58 13.54 -4.27 -28.82
C PRO A 58 12.92 -4.82 -30.10
N TRP A 59 11.71 -5.38 -29.98
CA TRP A 59 10.97 -5.84 -31.14
C TRP A 59 10.73 -4.71 -32.14
N LYS A 60 10.70 -5.07 -33.42
CA LYS A 60 10.28 -4.21 -34.52
C LYS A 60 9.27 -4.96 -35.37
N LEU A 61 8.23 -4.27 -35.82
CA LEU A 61 7.21 -4.84 -36.69
C LEU A 61 7.10 -3.97 -37.95
N GLU A 62 7.26 -4.59 -39.12
CA GLU A 62 7.06 -3.91 -40.40
C GLU A 62 5.71 -4.31 -40.99
N ALA A 63 4.85 -3.33 -41.23
CA ALA A 63 3.53 -3.55 -41.83
C ALA A 63 3.07 -2.33 -42.61
N HIS A 64 2.46 -2.54 -43.78
CA HIS A 64 1.93 -1.47 -44.63
C HIS A 64 2.93 -0.34 -44.95
N GLY A 65 4.21 -0.69 -45.17
CA GLY A 65 5.27 0.28 -45.43
C GLY A 65 5.68 1.14 -44.22
N LYS A 66 5.28 0.74 -43.01
CA LYS A 66 5.62 1.42 -41.75
C LYS A 66 6.37 0.47 -40.82
N VAL A 67 7.23 1.04 -39.98
CA VAL A 67 7.94 0.34 -38.90
C VAL A 67 7.33 0.76 -37.56
N PHE A 68 6.95 -0.22 -36.75
CA PHE A 68 6.43 -0.03 -35.39
C PHE A 68 7.47 -0.52 -34.38
N GLU A 69 7.68 0.27 -33.33
CA GLU A 69 8.65 0.01 -32.27
C GLU A 69 8.02 0.31 -30.90
N PRO A 70 8.47 -0.37 -29.82
CA PRO A 70 7.94 -0.13 -28.48
C PRO A 70 8.40 1.23 -27.92
N PRO A 71 7.64 1.84 -27.00
CA PRO A 71 8.12 2.98 -26.25
C PRO A 71 9.27 2.58 -25.32
N MET A 72 10.29 3.44 -25.24
CA MET A 72 11.45 3.26 -24.33
C MET A 72 11.17 3.62 -22.87
N LYS A 73 9.91 3.80 -22.50
CA LYS A 73 9.49 4.15 -21.15
C LYS A 73 8.20 3.44 -20.74
N SER A 74 8.02 3.30 -19.45
CA SER A 74 6.77 2.80 -18.85
C SER A 74 5.58 3.73 -19.16
N MET A 75 4.42 3.16 -19.46
CA MET A 75 3.18 3.92 -19.64
C MET A 75 2.42 3.97 -18.31
N VAL A 76 2.62 5.05 -17.55
CA VAL A 76 2.06 5.21 -16.21
C VAL A 76 0.69 5.90 -16.30
N PRO A 77 -0.38 5.36 -15.69
CA PRO A 77 -1.68 6.02 -15.68
C PRO A 77 -1.62 7.32 -14.86
N PRO A 78 -2.54 8.27 -15.09
CA PRO A 78 -2.56 9.55 -14.37
C PRO A 78 -2.53 9.42 -12.84
N HIS A 79 -3.22 8.42 -12.29
CA HIS A 79 -3.21 8.17 -10.85
C HIS A 79 -1.81 7.80 -10.32
N GLY A 80 -1.04 6.99 -11.06
CA GLY A 80 0.32 6.60 -10.66
C GLY A 80 1.27 7.81 -10.62
N LEU A 81 1.12 8.73 -11.58
CA LEU A 81 1.88 9.99 -11.59
C LEU A 81 1.47 10.93 -10.45
N ALA A 82 0.18 10.93 -10.08
CA ALA A 82 -0.36 11.77 -9.00
C ALA A 82 -0.18 11.18 -7.59
N TYR A 83 0.43 10.00 -7.44
CA TYR A 83 0.49 9.24 -6.17
C TYR A 83 1.12 10.04 -5.01
N LYS A 84 1.99 11.00 -5.31
CA LYS A 84 2.53 11.98 -4.33
C LYS A 84 1.43 12.65 -3.50
N LYS A 85 0.29 12.98 -4.11
CA LYS A 85 -0.86 13.61 -3.43
C LYS A 85 -1.47 12.71 -2.36
N ARG A 86 -1.44 11.38 -2.55
CA ARG A 86 -1.92 10.41 -1.56
C ARG A 86 -0.95 10.30 -0.38
N ILE A 87 0.35 10.31 -0.64
CA ILE A 87 1.39 10.20 0.41
C ILE A 87 1.32 11.40 1.36
N PHE A 88 1.22 12.61 0.82
CA PHE A 88 1.19 13.87 1.57
C PHE A 88 -0.22 14.46 1.73
N SER A 89 -1.26 13.62 1.63
CA SER A 89 -2.64 14.08 1.81
C SER A 89 -2.83 14.60 3.25
N PRO A 90 -3.55 15.73 3.44
CA PRO A 90 -3.93 16.17 4.79
C PRO A 90 -4.84 15.14 5.50
N ASN A 91 -5.48 14.25 4.75
CA ASN A 91 -6.33 13.18 5.29
C ASN A 91 -5.56 11.90 5.62
N ARG A 92 -4.22 11.91 5.57
CA ARG A 92 -3.40 10.74 5.90
C ARG A 92 -3.48 10.47 7.42
N ILE A 93 -3.86 9.25 7.79
CA ILE A 93 -3.77 8.79 9.18
C ILE A 93 -2.28 8.60 9.52
N LEU A 94 -1.78 9.42 10.45
CA LEU A 94 -0.37 9.47 10.84
C LEU A 94 -0.05 8.65 12.10
N TYR A 95 -1.06 8.38 12.92
CA TYR A 95 -0.92 7.74 14.22
C TYR A 95 -2.14 6.89 14.53
N PRO A 96 -2.02 5.89 15.43
CA PRO A 96 -3.15 5.19 16.00
C PRO A 96 -4.12 6.17 16.68
N LEU A 97 -5.41 5.89 16.52
CA LEU A 97 -6.51 6.71 17.00
C LEU A 97 -7.48 5.82 17.78
N LYS A 98 -7.90 6.27 18.96
CA LYS A 98 -8.94 5.65 19.77
C LYS A 98 -10.15 6.57 19.81
N ARG A 99 -11.35 6.01 19.70
CA ARG A 99 -12.58 6.79 19.84
C ARG A 99 -12.72 7.27 21.30
N VAL A 100 -13.06 8.54 21.50
CA VAL A 100 -12.98 9.20 22.83
C VAL A 100 -13.89 8.59 23.89
N ASP A 101 -14.99 7.97 23.48
CA ASP A 101 -16.04 7.39 24.33
C ASP A 101 -16.09 5.85 24.23
N TRP A 102 -14.97 5.22 23.85
CA TRP A 102 -14.84 3.77 23.87
C TRP A 102 -13.92 3.35 25.02
N ASP A 103 -14.51 2.73 26.04
CA ASP A 103 -13.80 2.08 27.14
C ASP A 103 -14.06 0.56 27.10
N PRO A 104 -13.05 -0.31 26.91
CA PRO A 104 -13.25 -1.76 26.94
C PRO A 104 -13.64 -2.30 28.32
N ASN A 105 -13.32 -1.58 29.40
CA ASN A 105 -13.61 -1.95 30.78
C ASN A 105 -14.83 -1.22 31.37
N GLY A 106 -15.46 -0.36 30.58
CA GLY A 106 -16.63 0.42 30.97
C GLY A 106 -17.60 0.56 29.79
N GLU A 107 -18.07 1.78 29.55
CA GLU A 107 -19.02 2.06 28.49
C GLU A 107 -18.35 2.06 27.10
N ARG A 108 -18.81 1.14 26.25
CA ARG A 108 -18.27 0.96 24.89
C ARG A 108 -18.96 1.85 23.85
N ASN A 109 -20.11 2.43 24.18
CA ASN A 109 -20.92 3.31 23.34
C ASN A 109 -20.98 2.96 21.83
N PRO A 110 -21.44 1.76 21.42
CA PRO A 110 -21.51 1.38 20.00
C PRO A 110 -22.38 2.32 19.14
N GLN A 111 -23.42 2.91 19.73
CA GLN A 111 -24.35 3.85 19.10
C GLN A 111 -23.67 5.15 18.62
N ASN A 112 -22.50 5.47 19.16
CA ASN A 112 -21.76 6.69 18.81
C ASN A 112 -20.72 6.48 17.70
N ARG A 113 -20.60 5.27 17.13
CA ARG A 113 -19.71 4.99 16.00
C ARG A 113 -20.13 5.81 14.77
N GLY A 114 -19.19 6.58 14.21
CA GLY A 114 -19.46 7.52 13.10
C GLY A 114 -19.75 8.96 13.56
N THR A 115 -20.00 9.18 14.86
CA THR A 115 -20.33 10.50 15.43
C THR A 115 -19.21 11.02 16.34
N SER A 116 -18.80 10.20 17.31
CA SER A 116 -17.77 10.57 18.29
C SER A 116 -16.40 10.77 17.64
N LYS A 117 -15.61 11.68 18.22
CA LYS A 117 -14.26 12.01 17.75
C LYS A 117 -13.23 11.00 18.24
N TYR A 118 -11.98 11.22 17.84
CA TYR A 118 -10.86 10.35 18.17
C TYR A 118 -9.79 11.13 18.92
N VAL A 119 -9.10 10.43 19.81
CA VAL A 119 -7.88 10.87 20.48
C VAL A 119 -6.71 10.05 19.94
N ARG A 120 -5.54 10.68 19.82
CA ARG A 120 -4.29 9.99 19.48
C ARG A 120 -3.87 9.09 20.64
N ILE A 121 -3.47 7.88 20.32
CA ILE A 121 -2.87 6.94 21.28
C ILE A 121 -1.51 6.43 20.76
N SER A 122 -0.75 5.74 21.61
CA SER A 122 0.51 5.09 21.18
C SER A 122 0.23 3.80 20.41
N TRP A 123 1.25 3.29 19.72
CA TRP A 123 1.17 1.96 19.10
C TRP A 123 1.02 0.87 20.15
N ASP A 124 1.76 0.94 21.25
CA ASP A 124 1.69 -0.04 22.35
C ASP A 124 0.27 -0.12 22.93
N GLU A 125 -0.35 1.03 23.24
CA GLU A 125 -1.73 1.09 23.73
C GLU A 125 -2.69 0.49 22.70
N ALA A 126 -2.54 0.83 21.41
CA ALA A 126 -3.41 0.32 20.36
C ALA A 126 -3.29 -1.22 20.24
N THR A 127 -2.07 -1.75 20.24
CA THR A 127 -1.83 -3.18 20.13
C THR A 127 -2.28 -3.94 21.37
N ASP A 128 -2.10 -3.39 22.57
CA ASP A 128 -2.55 -4.01 23.81
C ASP A 128 -4.08 -4.06 23.89
N LEU A 129 -4.76 -2.97 23.52
CA LEU A 129 -6.23 -2.94 23.45
C LEU A 129 -6.77 -3.97 22.47
N ILE A 130 -6.18 -4.07 21.27
CA ILE A 130 -6.59 -5.06 20.25
C ILE A 130 -6.31 -6.49 20.75
N ALA A 131 -5.11 -6.75 21.27
CA ALA A 131 -4.72 -8.07 21.73
C ALA A 131 -5.55 -8.53 22.94
N SER A 132 -5.83 -7.64 23.89
CA SER A 132 -6.66 -7.94 25.06
C SER A 132 -8.08 -8.30 24.66
N GLU A 133 -8.68 -7.55 23.73
CA GLU A 133 -10.03 -7.82 23.23
C GLU A 133 -10.10 -9.12 22.42
N LEU A 134 -9.12 -9.39 21.55
CA LEU A 134 -9.04 -10.66 20.83
C LEU A 134 -8.97 -11.83 21.81
N LYS A 135 -8.04 -11.79 22.77
CA LYS A 135 -7.91 -12.85 23.80
C LYS A 135 -9.19 -13.02 24.61
N ARG A 136 -9.85 -11.93 25.01
CA ARG A 136 -11.10 -11.95 25.77
C ARG A 136 -12.23 -12.62 24.99
N VAL A 137 -12.41 -12.21 23.73
CA VAL A 137 -13.46 -12.72 22.84
C VAL A 137 -13.23 -14.20 22.54
N ILE A 138 -12.00 -14.58 22.17
CA ILE A 138 -11.63 -15.97 21.90
C ILE A 138 -11.84 -16.85 23.14
N LYS A 139 -11.38 -16.40 24.32
CA LYS A 139 -11.55 -17.15 25.57
C LYS A 139 -13.02 -17.38 25.92
N LYS A 140 -13.89 -16.40 25.68
CA LYS A 140 -15.29 -16.45 26.10
C LYS A 140 -16.22 -17.12 25.08
N TYR A 141 -15.95 -16.93 23.78
CA TYR A 141 -16.88 -17.29 22.70
C TYR A 141 -16.25 -18.19 21.64
N GLY A 142 -14.97 -18.55 21.79
CA GLY A 142 -14.22 -19.32 20.81
C GLY A 142 -13.66 -18.48 19.66
N PRO A 143 -12.68 -19.02 18.91
CA PRO A 143 -11.95 -18.28 17.87
C PRO A 143 -12.84 -17.82 16.71
N HIS A 144 -13.85 -18.61 16.32
CA HIS A 144 -14.77 -18.27 15.23
C HIS A 144 -15.77 -17.15 15.56
N SER A 145 -15.76 -16.61 16.78
CA SER A 145 -16.51 -15.39 17.11
C SER A 145 -15.83 -14.10 16.62
N VAL A 146 -14.57 -14.18 16.18
CA VAL A 146 -13.85 -13.08 15.56
C VAL A 146 -14.10 -13.09 14.05
N LEU A 147 -14.79 -12.06 13.55
CA LEU A 147 -14.97 -11.86 12.12
C LEU A 147 -13.70 -11.25 11.51
N CYS A 148 -13.13 -11.93 10.51
CA CYS A 148 -12.03 -11.39 9.70
C CYS A 148 -12.54 -11.00 8.31
N GLN A 149 -12.54 -9.69 8.05
CA GLN A 149 -12.71 -9.17 6.70
C GLN A 149 -11.36 -9.17 5.98
N ALA A 150 -11.01 -10.32 5.41
CA ALA A 150 -9.75 -10.51 4.69
C ALA A 150 -9.88 -10.33 3.17
N ASP A 151 -11.08 -10.14 2.62
CA ASP A 151 -11.28 -9.85 1.20
C ASP A 151 -11.33 -8.33 0.96
N GLY A 152 -10.50 -7.79 0.07
CA GLY A 152 -10.46 -6.34 -0.21
C GLY A 152 -9.37 -5.98 -1.21
N HIS A 153 -9.32 -4.74 -1.70
CA HIS A 153 -8.25 -4.24 -2.57
C HIS A 153 -7.03 -3.80 -1.75
N GLY A 154 -5.82 -4.22 -2.14
CA GLY A 154 -4.57 -3.89 -1.46
C GLY A 154 -3.75 -2.80 -2.16
N GLU A 155 -2.81 -2.21 -1.42
CA GLU A 155 -1.74 -1.41 -2.02
C GLU A 155 -0.63 -2.35 -2.56
N THR A 156 0.07 -1.91 -3.59
CA THR A 156 1.26 -2.55 -4.15
C THR A 156 2.44 -2.56 -3.17
N LYS A 157 2.44 -3.49 -2.21
CA LYS A 157 3.51 -3.66 -1.22
C LYS A 157 3.70 -5.12 -0.83
N ASN A 158 4.96 -5.52 -0.69
CA ASN A 158 5.32 -6.90 -0.30
C ASN A 158 5.49 -7.08 1.22
N VAL A 159 5.93 -6.04 1.94
CA VAL A 159 6.19 -6.11 3.40
C VAL A 159 4.92 -5.95 4.23
N HIS A 160 3.86 -5.36 3.65
CA HIS A 160 2.60 -5.08 4.33
C HIS A 160 1.45 -5.69 3.53
N ALA A 161 1.49 -7.01 3.35
CA ALA A 161 0.41 -7.75 2.72
C ALA A 161 -0.83 -7.69 3.62
N THR A 162 -1.65 -6.66 3.42
CA THR A 162 -2.75 -6.26 4.32
C THR A 162 -3.77 -7.35 4.60
N HIS A 163 -3.86 -8.35 3.72
CA HIS A 163 -4.76 -9.51 3.85
C HIS A 163 -4.10 -10.74 4.49
N GLY A 164 -2.78 -10.89 4.33
CA GLY A 164 -2.05 -12.05 4.84
C GLY A 164 -1.67 -11.90 6.31
N CYS A 165 -1.37 -10.68 6.76
CA CYS A 165 -0.90 -10.45 8.12
C CYS A 165 -1.97 -10.76 9.18
N ASN A 166 -3.20 -10.28 8.98
CA ASN A 166 -4.30 -10.48 9.92
C ASN A 166 -4.85 -11.91 9.87
N THR A 167 -4.96 -12.52 8.68
CA THR A 167 -5.41 -13.92 8.54
C THR A 167 -4.43 -14.87 9.21
N LYS A 168 -3.13 -14.73 8.96
CA LYS A 168 -2.09 -15.54 9.60
C LYS A 168 -2.07 -15.39 11.12
N LEU A 169 -2.22 -14.16 11.62
CA LEU A 169 -2.33 -13.92 13.07
C LEU A 169 -3.52 -14.69 13.66
N LEU A 170 -4.70 -14.57 13.05
CA LEU A 170 -5.91 -15.19 13.56
C LEU A 170 -5.88 -16.73 13.43
N ASP A 171 -5.26 -17.27 12.38
CA ASP A 171 -4.99 -18.71 12.27
C ASP A 171 -4.17 -19.23 13.45
N HIS A 172 -3.10 -18.51 13.83
CA HIS A 172 -2.30 -18.83 15.02
C HIS A 172 -3.07 -18.67 16.34
N LEU A 173 -4.15 -17.91 16.37
CA LEU A 173 -5.02 -17.73 17.53
C LEU A 173 -6.18 -18.76 17.59
N GLY A 174 -6.18 -19.76 16.71
CA GLY A 174 -7.17 -20.85 16.70
C GLY A 174 -8.24 -20.72 15.62
N GLY A 175 -8.06 -19.82 14.65
CA GLY A 175 -8.99 -19.61 13.54
C GLY A 175 -9.90 -18.39 13.72
N TYR A 176 -10.83 -18.20 12.77
CA TYR A 176 -11.73 -17.04 12.73
C TYR A 176 -12.96 -17.32 11.84
N ALA A 177 -13.98 -16.48 11.91
CA ALA A 177 -15.04 -16.44 10.91
C ALA A 177 -14.56 -15.62 9.71
N ARG A 178 -14.47 -16.23 8.53
CA ARG A 178 -14.01 -15.57 7.31
C ARG A 178 -15.17 -14.94 6.56
N GLN A 179 -15.06 -13.66 6.20
CA GLN A 179 -15.92 -13.07 5.18
C GLN A 179 -15.53 -13.65 3.81
N VAL A 180 -16.49 -14.25 3.12
CA VAL A 180 -16.34 -14.80 1.76
C VAL A 180 -17.23 -13.99 0.83
N ARG A 181 -16.68 -13.47 -0.27
CA ARG A 181 -17.51 -12.85 -1.34
C ARG A 181 -18.28 -13.94 -2.08
N ASN A 182 -19.51 -13.64 -2.48
CA ASN A 182 -20.17 -14.45 -3.50
C ASN A 182 -19.36 -14.34 -4.81
N PRO A 183 -18.98 -15.47 -5.43
CA PRO A 183 -18.26 -15.50 -6.70
C PRO A 183 -19.09 -14.90 -7.84
#